data_AF-A0A5E4GPT4-F1
#
_entry.id   AF-A0A5E4GPT4-F1
#
_cell.length_a   1.000
_cell.length_b   1.000
_cell.length_c   1.000
_cell.angle_alpha   90.00
_cell.angle_beta   90.00
_cell.angle_gamma   90.00
#
_symmetry.space_group_name_H-M   'P 1'
#
loop_
_entity.id
_entity.type
_entity.pdbx_description
1 polymer ?
#
loop_
_entity_poly.entity_id
_entity_poly.type
_entity_poly.pdbx_seq_one_letter_code
_entity_poly.pdbx_strand_id
1 'polypeptide(L)'
;IRAIYAVENCPFEIYVSKMQYEDTLQVKRLDPKHTCSRVWENKGIRSSWLAQTFVKKVKTNPTVPMARRAKNKALKILEGTITAQYARLWDYATELRNTNPRTTVQIKCDFN
;
A
#
# COMPACT_ATOMS: atom_id res chain seq x y z
N ILE A 1 -22.66 15.97 24.11
CA ILE A 1 -21.83 14.77 23.94
C ILE A 1 -20.94 14.63 25.16
N ARG A 2 -21.04 13.52 25.88
CA ARG A 2 -20.16 13.20 27.00
C ARG A 2 -19.42 11.93 26.64
N ALA A 3 -18.10 11.95 26.68
CA ALA A 3 -17.27 10.77 26.54
C ALA A 3 -16.53 10.55 27.86
N ILE A 4 -16.73 9.36 28.42
CA ILE A 4 -16.07 8.86 29.61
C ILE A 4 -15.36 7.57 29.22
N TYR A 5 -14.21 7.30 29.84
CA TYR A 5 -13.50 6.07 29.57
C TYR A 5 -14.12 4.90 30.35
N ALA A 6 -14.27 3.74 29.72
CA ALA A 6 -15.04 2.61 30.25
C ALA A 6 -14.28 1.75 31.29
N VAL A 7 -13.09 2.16 31.73
CA VAL A 7 -12.30 1.46 32.74
C VAL A 7 -12.61 2.03 34.12
N GLU A 8 -12.76 1.13 35.11
CA GLU A 8 -13.01 1.52 36.49
C GLU A 8 -11.93 2.48 37.00
N ASN A 9 -12.38 3.56 37.63
CA ASN A 9 -11.52 4.56 38.28
C ASN A 9 -10.58 5.34 37.33
N CYS A 10 -10.94 5.46 36.04
CA CYS A 10 -10.27 6.38 35.12
C CYS A 10 -10.90 7.79 35.21
N PRO A 11 -10.15 8.84 35.59
CA PRO A 11 -10.69 10.19 35.73
C PRO A 11 -10.98 10.87 34.39
N PHE A 12 -10.63 10.24 33.26
CA PHE A 12 -10.85 10.82 31.94
C PHE A 12 -12.32 11.08 31.64
N GLU A 13 -12.64 12.37 31.44
CA GLU A 13 -13.93 12.83 30.97
C GLU A 13 -13.75 13.99 29.99
N ILE A 14 -14.48 13.93 28.87
CA ILE A 14 -14.70 15.09 28.01
C ILE A 14 -16.19 15.33 27.85
N TYR A 15 -16.61 16.55 28.16
CA TYR A 15 -17.98 17.01 27.99
C TYR A 15 -18.04 18.17 27.02
N VAL A 16 -18.81 17.96 25.96
CA VAL A 16 -18.95 18.88 24.84
C VAL A 16 -20.43 19.17 24.62
N SER A 17 -20.78 20.43 24.44
CA SER A 17 -22.15 20.85 24.09
C SER A 17 -22.17 21.72 22.86
N LYS A 18 -23.24 21.63 22.07
CA LYS A 18 -23.48 22.56 20.96
C LYS A 18 -23.68 23.98 21.50
N MET A 19 -23.13 24.98 20.82
CA MET A 19 -23.41 26.39 21.12
C MET A 19 -24.82 26.77 20.65
N GLN A 20 -25.43 27.76 21.29
CA GLN A 20 -26.82 28.14 20.98
C GLN A 20 -26.96 28.85 19.63
N TYR A 21 -25.94 29.62 19.22
CA TYR A 21 -26.01 30.52 18.06
C TYR A 21 -25.04 30.15 16.93
N GLU A 22 -24.28 29.08 17.09
CA GLU A 22 -23.28 28.62 16.13
C GLU A 22 -23.38 27.12 15.95
N ASP A 23 -23.09 26.63 14.73
CA ASP A 23 -23.00 25.20 14.47
C ASP A 23 -21.63 24.63 14.90
N THR A 24 -21.18 25.07 16.08
CA THR A 24 -19.91 24.71 16.69
C THR A 24 -20.14 23.98 18.01
N LEU A 25 -19.18 23.16 18.39
CA LEU A 25 -19.17 22.39 19.62
C LEU A 25 -18.21 23.04 20.62
N GLN A 26 -18.69 23.35 21.82
CA GLN A 26 -17.87 23.89 22.91
C GLN A 26 -17.51 22.79 23.91
N VAL A 27 -16.21 22.65 24.20
CA VAL A 27 -15.72 21.81 25.31
C VAL A 27 -15.99 22.56 26.61
N LYS A 28 -16.84 21.99 27.46
CA LYS A 28 -17.21 22.57 28.77
C LYS A 28 -16.42 21.99 29.92
N ARG A 29 -16.05 20.70 29.84
CA ARG A 29 -15.18 20.05 30.82
C ARG A 29 -14.23 19.09 30.11
N LEU A 30 -12.98 19.11 30.53
CA LEU A 30 -11.92 18.21 30.07
C LEU A 30 -11.07 17.82 31.28
N ASP A 31 -11.11 16.56 31.69
CA ASP A 31 -10.09 15.97 32.53
C ASP A 31 -9.22 15.07 31.65
N PRO A 32 -7.98 15.49 31.30
CA PRO A 32 -7.13 14.74 30.40
C PRO A 32 -6.40 13.58 31.10
N LYS A 33 -6.55 13.41 32.42
CA LYS A 33 -5.80 12.39 33.16
C LYS A 33 -6.31 11.00 32.80
N HIS A 34 -5.37 10.13 32.45
CA HIS A 34 -5.62 8.71 32.23
C HIS A 34 -4.83 7.90 33.26
N THR A 35 -5.52 6.97 33.93
CA THR A 35 -4.91 5.92 34.76
C THR A 35 -4.89 4.58 34.03
N CYS A 36 -5.41 4.54 32.80
CA CYS A 36 -5.59 3.35 31.99
C CYS A 36 -4.47 3.13 30.97
N SER A 37 -4.13 1.87 30.72
CA SER A 37 -3.21 1.44 29.66
C SER A 37 -3.84 1.59 28.26
N ARG A 38 -3.00 1.67 27.21
CA ARG A 38 -3.48 1.62 25.82
C ARG A 38 -4.27 0.33 25.58
N VAL A 39 -5.55 0.46 25.26
CA VAL A 39 -6.42 -0.66 24.89
C VAL A 39 -6.25 -0.96 23.41
N TRP A 40 -5.80 -2.17 23.11
CA TRP A 40 -5.58 -2.67 21.75
C TRP A 40 -6.88 -3.09 21.05
N GLU A 41 -7.92 -3.42 21.81
CA GLU A 41 -9.23 -3.83 21.29
C GLU A 41 -10.32 -2.78 21.55
N ASN A 42 -10.69 -2.06 20.50
CA ASN A 42 -11.79 -1.10 20.55
C ASN A 42 -13.10 -1.76 20.09
N LYS A 43 -14.03 -2.04 21.01
CA LYS A 43 -15.35 -2.62 20.70
C LYS A 43 -16.18 -1.77 19.73
N GLY A 44 -15.90 -0.47 19.63
CA GLY A 44 -16.60 0.44 18.72
C GLY A 44 -16.08 0.41 17.28
N ILE A 45 -14.93 -0.24 17.00
CA ILE A 45 -14.32 -0.26 15.67
C ILE A 45 -13.94 -1.69 15.29
N ARG A 46 -14.55 -2.21 14.23
CA ARG A 46 -14.16 -3.50 13.66
C ARG A 46 -12.88 -3.36 12.85
N SER A 47 -11.94 -4.29 13.04
CA SER A 47 -10.68 -4.36 12.28
C SER A 47 -10.91 -4.41 10.76
N SER A 48 -11.94 -5.13 10.32
CA SER A 48 -12.35 -5.19 8.91
C SER A 48 -12.77 -3.83 8.35
N TRP A 49 -13.53 -3.04 9.12
CA TRP A 49 -13.93 -1.69 8.72
C TRP A 49 -12.70 -0.75 8.64
N LEU A 50 -11.80 -0.86 9.61
CA LEU A 50 -10.56 -0.08 9.63
C LEU A 50 -9.68 -0.40 8.40
N ALA A 51 -9.48 -1.69 8.11
CA ALA A 51 -8.72 -2.15 6.95
C ALA A 51 -9.31 -1.62 5.63
N GLN A 52 -10.64 -1.71 5.45
CA GLN A 52 -11.30 -1.16 4.27
C GLN A 52 -11.13 0.35 4.13
N THR A 53 -11.17 1.08 5.25
CA THR A 53 -10.96 2.53 5.26
C THR A 53 -9.54 2.90 4.84
N PHE A 54 -8.53 2.17 5.34
CA PHE A 54 -7.14 2.36 4.92
C PHE A 54 -6.93 2.01 3.44
N VAL A 55 -7.49 0.90 2.96
CA VAL A 55 -7.43 0.53 1.54
C VAL A 55 -8.02 1.64 0.66
N LYS A 56 -9.17 2.23 1.05
CA LYS A 56 -9.76 3.36 0.33
C LYS A 56 -8.82 4.57 0.32
N LYS A 57 -8.28 4.97 1.48
CA LYS A 57 -7.34 6.11 1.58
C LYS A 57 -6.07 5.92 0.75
N VAL A 58 -5.52 4.70 0.72
CA VAL A 58 -4.36 4.37 -0.11
C VAL A 58 -4.70 4.42 -1.60
N LYS A 59 -5.87 3.93 -2.00
CA LYS A 59 -6.34 4.00 -3.41
C LYS A 59 -6.59 5.43 -3.88
N THR A 60 -7.08 6.30 -3.00
CA THR A 60 -7.35 7.71 -3.33
C THR A 60 -6.09 8.57 -3.36
N ASN A 61 -4.96 8.07 -2.85
CA ASN A 61 -3.70 8.81 -2.89
C ASN A 61 -3.16 8.83 -4.34
N PRO A 62 -3.07 9.99 -5.01
CA PRO A 62 -2.68 10.07 -6.42
C PRO A 62 -1.24 9.59 -6.69
N THR A 63 -0.36 9.61 -5.70
CA THR A 63 1.05 9.21 -5.88
C THR A 63 1.22 7.69 -5.97
N VAL A 64 0.38 6.92 -5.28
CA VAL A 64 0.48 5.44 -5.22
C VAL A 64 0.18 4.78 -6.58
N PRO A 65 -0.89 5.16 -7.31
CA PRO A 65 -1.11 4.71 -8.68
C PRO A 65 0.01 5.11 -9.64
N MET A 66 0.60 6.30 -9.49
CA MET A 66 1.70 6.76 -10.34
C MET A 66 2.95 5.92 -10.13
N ALA A 67 3.34 5.66 -8.87
CA ALA A 67 4.46 4.78 -8.55
C ALA A 67 4.25 3.36 -9.09
N ARG A 68 3.04 2.80 -8.92
CA ARG A 68 2.68 1.49 -9.49
C ARG A 68 2.77 1.46 -11.01
N ARG A 69 2.26 2.49 -11.70
CA ARG A 69 2.31 2.60 -13.17
C ARG A 69 3.75 2.75 -13.67
N ALA A 70 4.56 3.56 -13.00
CA ALA A 70 5.98 3.74 -13.32
C ALA A 70 6.75 2.42 -13.19
N LYS A 71 6.54 1.68 -12.08
CA LYS A 71 7.11 0.33 -11.90
C LYS A 71 6.72 -0.63 -13.02
N ASN A 72 5.42 -0.70 -13.34
CA ASN A 72 4.94 -1.59 -14.40
C ASN A 72 5.48 -1.21 -15.79
N LYS A 73 5.66 0.08 -16.07
CA LYS A 73 6.26 0.54 -17.32
C LYS A 73 7.74 0.14 -17.41
N ALA A 74 8.51 0.30 -16.32
CA ALA A 74 9.91 -0.10 -16.27
C ALA A 74 10.09 -1.62 -16.46
N LEU A 75 9.24 -2.44 -15.84
CA LEU A 75 9.23 -3.90 -16.02
C LEU A 75 9.02 -4.31 -17.48
N LYS A 76 8.03 -3.73 -18.16
CA LYS A 76 7.79 -4.01 -19.58
C LYS A 76 8.97 -3.62 -20.48
N ILE A 77 9.63 -2.51 -20.17
CA ILE A 77 10.83 -2.08 -20.90
C ILE A 77 11.94 -3.10 -20.72
N LEU A 78 12.17 -3.57 -19.48
CA LEU A 78 13.19 -4.58 -19.18
C LEU A 78 12.89 -5.90 -19.93
N GLU A 79 11.68 -6.43 -19.83
CA GLU A 79 11.26 -7.65 -20.53
C GLU A 79 11.42 -7.53 -22.06
N GLY A 80 11.01 -6.40 -22.64
CA GLY A 80 11.17 -6.14 -24.08
C GLY A 80 12.65 -6.03 -24.50
N THR A 81 13.49 -5.43 -23.64
CA THR A 81 14.93 -5.29 -23.89
C THR A 81 15.63 -6.65 -23.88
N ILE A 82 15.30 -7.49 -22.90
CA ILE A 82 15.83 -8.86 -22.80
C ILE A 82 15.41 -9.68 -24.03
N THR A 83 14.14 -9.60 -24.43
CA THR A 83 13.61 -10.31 -25.60
C THR A 83 14.35 -9.90 -26.89
N ALA A 84 14.56 -8.60 -27.09
CA ALA A 84 15.29 -8.09 -28.26
C ALA A 84 16.78 -8.49 -28.26
N GLN A 85 17.41 -8.61 -27.09
CA GLN A 85 18.79 -9.08 -26.97
C GLN A 85 18.93 -10.56 -27.35
N TYR A 86 18.00 -11.42 -26.91
CA TYR A 86 18.02 -12.84 -27.27
C TYR A 86 17.69 -13.12 -28.74
N ALA A 87 16.90 -12.27 -29.41
CA ALA A 87 16.61 -12.41 -30.83
C ALA A 87 17.90 -12.39 -31.70
N ARG A 88 18.88 -11.55 -31.34
CA ARG A 88 20.15 -11.47 -32.06
C ARG A 88 21.02 -12.72 -31.94
N LEU A 89 20.95 -13.41 -30.81
CA LEU A 89 21.66 -14.68 -30.62
C LEU A 89 21.09 -15.78 -31.52
N TRP A 90 19.77 -15.76 -31.75
CA TRP A 90 19.11 -16.65 -32.69
C TRP A 90 19.46 -16.35 -34.15
N ASP A 91 19.49 -15.08 -34.54
CA ASP A 91 19.93 -14.67 -35.89
C ASP A 91 21.37 -15.12 -36.14
N TYR A 92 22.25 -14.90 -35.17
CA TYR A 92 23.65 -15.31 -35.24
C TYR A 92 23.83 -16.84 -35.32
N ALA A 93 23.09 -17.60 -34.52
CA ALA A 93 23.13 -19.06 -34.59
C ALA A 93 22.60 -19.60 -35.93
N THR A 94 21.65 -18.90 -36.54
CA THR A 94 21.12 -19.22 -37.88
C THR A 94 22.19 -19.00 -38.94
N GLU A 95 22.88 -17.85 -38.92
CA GLU A 95 23.99 -17.56 -39.85
C GLU A 95 25.15 -18.58 -39.72
N LEU A 96 25.46 -19.01 -38.50
CA LEU A 96 26.47 -20.05 -38.23
C LEU A 96 26.12 -21.40 -38.87
N ARG A 97 24.84 -21.79 -38.82
CA ARG A 97 24.36 -23.04 -39.46
C ARG A 97 24.39 -22.96 -40.98
N ASN A 98 24.07 -21.79 -41.54
CA ASN A 98 24.11 -21.57 -42.99
C ASN A 98 25.54 -21.59 -43.54
N THR A 99 26.45 -20.91 -42.84
CA THR A 99 27.85 -20.77 -43.29
C THR A 99 28.67 -22.04 -43.06
N ASN A 100 28.40 -22.77 -41.98
CA ASN A 100 29.12 -23.99 -41.65
C ASN A 100 28.14 -25.09 -41.15
N PRO A 101 27.64 -25.94 -42.07
CA PRO A 101 26.58 -26.92 -41.78
C PRO A 101 26.98 -28.02 -40.78
N ARG A 102 28.28 -28.22 -40.51
CA ARG A 102 28.77 -29.19 -39.53
C ARG A 102 28.86 -28.64 -38.11
N THR A 103 28.68 -27.34 -37.91
CA THR A 103 28.78 -26.71 -36.58
C THR A 103 27.50 -26.94 -35.79
N THR A 104 27.66 -27.38 -34.54
CA THR A 104 26.54 -27.52 -33.61
C THR A 104 26.52 -26.33 -32.66
N VAL A 105 25.44 -25.57 -32.67
CA VAL A 105 25.21 -24.43 -31.76
C VAL A 105 24.08 -24.79 -30.80
N GLN A 106 24.34 -24.68 -29.50
CA GLN A 106 23.35 -24.87 -28.44
C GLN A 106 23.26 -23.59 -27.62
N ILE A 107 22.11 -22.91 -27.66
CA ILE A 107 21.82 -21.73 -26.85
C ILE A 107 21.09 -22.21 -25.61
N LYS A 108 21.70 -22.05 -24.44
CA LYS A 108 21.11 -22.39 -23.15
C LYS A 108 20.66 -21.09 -22.47
N CYS A 109 19.36 -20.97 -22.20
CA CYS A 109 18.82 -19.86 -21.43
C CYS A 109 18.38 -20.37 -20.07
N ASP A 110 19.00 -19.86 -19.00
CA ASP A 110 18.59 -20.14 -17.63
C ASP A 110 17.64 -19.02 -17.18
N PHE A 111 16.34 -19.29 -17.19
CA PHE A 111 15.34 -18.41 -16.61
C PHE A 111 14.99 -18.95 -15.21
N ASN A 112 15.56 -18.35 -14.18
CA ASN A 112 15.20 -18.58 -12.78
C ASN A 112 14.02 -17.68 -12.37
#